data_AF-A0A834L894-F1
#
_entry.id   AF-A0A834L894-F1
#
_cell.length_a   1.000
_cell.length_b   1.000
_cell.length_c   1.000
_cell.angle_alpha   90.00
_cell.angle_beta   90.00
_cell.angle_gamma   90.00
#
_symmetry.space_group_name_H-M   'P 1'
#
loop_
_entity.id
_entity.type
_entity.pdbx_description
1 polymer ?
#
loop_
_entity_poly.entity_id
_entity_poly.type
_entity_poly.pdbx_seq_one_letter_code
_entity_poly.pdbx_strand_id
1 'polypeptide(L)' 'MSSRIVWINALCVQKYPEDMPTMSSVVLMLVSDIVALPKPKQLGFYIERSSKETHERSPAQSSPSINEVTMTQLETR' A
#
# COMPACT_ATOMS: atom_id res chain seq x y z
N MET A 1 20.10 5.50 -5.23
CA MET A 1 18.77 6.01 -4.82
C MET A 1 18.97 6.93 -3.63
N SER A 2 18.48 8.18 -3.67
CA SER A 2 18.60 9.09 -2.52
C SER A 2 17.66 8.63 -1.40
N SER A 3 18.18 8.42 -0.18
CA SER A 3 17.40 7.97 1.00
C SER A 3 16.18 8.87 1.29
N ARG A 4 16.23 10.12 0.82
CA ARG A 4 15.16 11.10 0.92
C ARG A 4 13.90 10.72 0.13
N ILE A 5 14.06 10.22 -1.11
CA ILE A 5 12.92 9.84 -1.97
C ILE A 5 12.19 8.64 -1.38
N VAL A 6 12.94 7.68 -0.85
CA VAL A 6 12.36 6.51 -0.16
C VAL A 6 11.52 6.95 1.04
N TRP A 7 11.99 7.94 1.79
CA TRP A 7 11.26 8.51 2.92
C TRP A 7 10.00 9.27 2.50
N ILE A 8 10.07 10.09 1.45
CA ILE A 8 8.92 10.80 0.91
C ILE A 8 7.86 9.81 0.41
N ASN A 9 8.27 8.76 -0.31
CA ASN A 9 7.36 7.71 -0.76
C ASN A 9 6.63 7.04 0.41
N ALA A 10 7.35 6.74 1.50
CA ALA A 10 6.76 6.16 2.71
C ALA A 10 5.72 7.09 3.36
N LEU A 11 5.93 8.41 3.34
CA LEU A 11 4.96 9.39 3.84
C LEU A 11 3.71 9.49 2.96
N CYS A 12 3.86 9.36 1.64
CA CYS A 12 2.75 9.43 0.68
C CYS A 12 1.80 8.23 0.76
N VAL A 13 2.26 7.08 1.26
CA VAL A 13 1.44 5.87 1.38
C VAL A 13 1.05 5.57 2.82
N GLN A 14 0.89 6.60 3.64
CA GLN A 14 0.42 6.40 5.01
C GLN A 14 -1.00 5.85 5.06
N LYS A 15 -1.30 5.06 6.10
CA LYS A 15 -2.57 4.35 6.25
C LYS A 15 -3.75 5.31 6.36
N TYR A 16 -3.55 6.42 7.07
CA TYR A 16 -4.59 7.40 7.30
C TYR A 16 -4.38 8.63 6.39
N PRO A 17 -5.43 9.15 5.74
CA PRO A 17 -5.32 10.26 4.81
C PRO A 17 -4.83 11.55 5.47
N GLU A 18 -5.18 11.79 6.74
CA GLU A 18 -4.71 12.94 7.53
C GLU A 18 -3.20 12.94 7.77
N ASP A 19 -2.57 11.77 7.67
CA ASP A 19 -1.13 11.64 7.81
C ASP A 19 -0.40 11.86 6.48
N MET A 20 -1.08 11.74 5.34
CA MET A 20 -0.47 11.93 4.03
C MET A 20 -0.07 13.40 3.81
N PRO A 21 1.14 13.67 3.30
CA PRO A 21 1.55 15.02 2.97
C PRO A 21 0.70 15.56 1.80
N THR A 22 0.41 16.86 1.84
CA THR A 22 -0.17 17.55 0.68
C THR A 22 0.82 17.57 -0.49
N MET A 23 0.32 17.67 -1.72
CA MET A 23 1.21 17.75 -2.90
C MET A 23 2.20 18.93 -2.83
N SER A 24 1.80 20.06 -2.25
CA SER A 24 2.71 21.19 -2.01
C SER A 24 3.82 20.85 -1.02
N SER A 25 3.51 20.12 0.05
CA SER A 25 4.51 19.61 0.99
C SER A 25 5.47 18.64 0.32
N VAL A 26 4.99 17.75 -0.54
CA VAL A 26 5.84 16.81 -1.29
C VAL A 26 6.81 17.55 -2.20
N VAL A 27 6.34 18.56 -2.94
CA VAL A 27 7.21 19.40 -3.78
C VAL A 27 8.26 20.11 -2.93
N LEU A 28 7.89 20.67 -1.78
CA LEU A 28 8.83 21.31 -0.87
C LEU A 28 9.88 20.32 -0.35
N MET A 29 9.49 19.11 0.02
CA MET A 29 10.39 18.05 0.48
C MET A 29 11.36 17.58 -0.61
N LEU A 30 10.95 17.62 -1.88
CA LEU A 30 11.79 17.26 -3.03
C LEU A 30 12.78 18.36 -3.41
N VAL A 31 12.37 19.63 -3.32
CA VAL A 31 13.17 20.78 -3.76
C VAL A 31 14.13 21.28 -2.68
N SER A 32 13.76 21.14 -1.41
CA SER A 32 14.60 21.61 -0.30
C SER A 32 15.29 20.46 0.37
N ASP A 33 16.63 20.47 0.39
CA ASP A 33 17.43 19.46 1.10
C ASP A 33 17.48 19.66 2.62
N ILE A 34 17.04 20.83 3.11
CA ILE A 34 17.16 21.24 4.52
C ILE A 34 15.93 20.80 5.33
N VAL A 35 14.82 20.49 4.67
CA VAL A 35 13.59 20.07 5.36
C VAL A 35 13.79 18.72 6.03
N ALA A 36 13.63 18.69 7.35
CA ALA A 36 13.59 17.45 8.11
C ALA A 36 12.29 16.69 7.80
N LEU A 37 12.40 15.42 7.44
CA LEU A 37 11.25 14.58 7.13
C LEU A 37 10.72 13.91 8.41
N PRO A 38 9.41 14.00 8.71
CA PRO A 38 8.81 13.33 9.86
C PRO A 38 8.77 11.82 9.65
N LYS A 39 8.88 11.04 10.73
CA LYS A 39 8.86 9.57 10.65
C LYS A 39 7.51 9.06 10.13
N PRO A 40 7.47 8.21 9.09
CA PRO A 40 6.24 7.57 8.66
C PRO A 40 5.61 6.80 9.81
N LYS A 41 4.29 6.93 10.00
CA LYS A 41 3.55 6.25 11.08
C LYS A 41 3.28 4.79 10.71
N GLN A 42 2.24 4.55 9.92
CA GLN A 42 1.86 3.23 9.43
C GLN A 42 1.67 3.31 7.92
N LEU A 43 2.30 2.39 7.18
CA LEU A 43 2.08 2.27 5.74
C LEU A 43 0.68 1.69 5.50
N GLY A 44 -0.07 2.25 4.57
CA GLY A 44 -1.40 1.78 4.16
C GLY A 44 -1.40 0.41 3.51
N PHE A 45 -0.23 -0.09 3.12
CA PHE A 45 -0.04 -1.38 2.43
C PHE A 45 0.54 -2.48 3.32
N TYR A 46 0.10 -2.59 4.58
CA TYR A 46 0.31 -3.84 5.29
C TYR A 46 -0.69 -4.87 4.78
N ILE A 47 -0.32 -5.57 3.70
CA ILE A 47 -0.87 -6.90 3.44
C ILE A 47 -0.29 -7.76 4.56
N GLU A 48 -1.10 -8.02 5.60
CA GLU A 48 -0.81 -9.11 6.51
C GLU A 48 -0.78 -10.37 5.67
N ARG A 49 0.41 -10.79 5.23
CA ARG A 49 0.59 -12.13 4.68
C ARG A 49 0.39 -13.05 5.88
N SER A 50 -0.86 -13.39 6.18
CA SER A 50 -1.25 -14.26 7.28
C SER A 50 -0.40 -15.52 7.23
N SER A 51 0.65 -15.57 8.04
CA SER A 51 1.40 -16.79 8.34
C SER A 51 0.71 -17.44 9.54
N LYS A 52 -0.52 -17.89 9.33
CA LYS A 52 -1.26 -18.78 10.23
C LYS A 52 -1.98 -19.76 9.31
N GLU A 53 -1.89 -21.07 9.45
CA GLU A 53 -1.16 -21.95 10.34
C GLU A 53 -1.37 -23.33 9.72
N THR A 54 -0.35 -24.17 9.77
CA THR A 54 -0.47 -25.61 9.53
C THR A 54 -1.51 -26.18 10.49
N HIS A 55 -2.73 -26.44 10.03
CA HIS A 55 -3.58 -27.42 10.71
C HIS A 55 -4.37 -28.21 9.69
N GLU A 56 -4.05 -29.50 9.69
CA GLU A 56 -4.68 -30.59 8.97
C GLU A 56 -6.19 -30.41 8.86
N ARG A 57 -6.69 -30.29 7.64
CA ARG A 57 -8.12 -30.48 7.34
C ARG A 57 -8.25 -31.37 6.11
N SER A 58 -8.69 -32.59 6.37
CA SER A 58 -9.30 -33.50 5.40
C SER A 58 -10.66 -33.94 5.98
N PRO A 59 -11.62 -34.43 5.18
CA PRO A 59 -12.01 -33.98 3.86
C PRO A 59 -13.55 -33.84 3.81
N ALA A 60 -14.09 -32.62 3.73
CA ALA A 60 -15.47 -32.44 3.29
C ALA A 60 -15.67 -31.00 2.79
N GLN A 61 -15.87 -30.91 1.48
CA GLN A 61 -16.58 -29.85 0.78
C GLN A 61 -15.83 -28.52 0.64
N SER A 62 -15.12 -28.47 -0.47
CA SER A 62 -14.67 -27.31 -1.23
C SER A 62 -15.79 -26.29 -1.47
N SER A 63 -15.58 -25.03 -1.10
CA SER A 63 -15.37 -23.93 -2.05
C SER A 63 -14.97 -22.64 -1.31
N PRO A 64 -13.91 -21.93 -1.74
CA PRO A 64 -13.74 -20.54 -1.36
C PRO A 64 -14.83 -19.74 -2.08
N SER A 65 -15.48 -18.82 -1.38
CA SER A 65 -16.34 -17.81 -2.01
C SER A 65 -15.46 -16.91 -2.88
N ILE A 66 -15.29 -17.29 -4.15
CA ILE A 66 -14.67 -16.46 -5.16
C ILE A 66 -15.71 -15.38 -5.47
N ASN A 67 -15.49 -14.17 -4.99
CA ASN A 67 -16.26 -13.03 -5.46
C ASN A 67 -16.01 -12.91 -6.97
N GLU A 68 -17.05 -13.13 -7.78
CA GLU A 68 -16.97 -13.03 -9.24
C GLU A 68 -16.52 -11.62 -9.65
N VAL A 69 -15.29 -11.51 -10.14
CA VAL A 69 -14.81 -10.30 -10.81
C VAL A 69 -15.14 -10.45 -12.29
N THR A 70 -16.08 -9.64 -12.78
CA THR A 70 -16.41 -9.61 -14.21
C THR A 70 -15.31 -8.90 -14.99
N MET A 71 -14.57 -9.64 -15.83
CA MET A 71 -13.59 -9.07 -16.74
C MET A 71 -14.28 -8.63 -18.03
N THR A 72 -14.43 -7.32 -18.22
CA THR A 72 -14.97 -6.75 -19.46
C THR A 72 -13.90 -6.77 -20.54
N GLN A 73 -14.16 -7.46 -21.66
CA GLN A 73 -13.29 -7.40 -22.84
C GLN A 73 -13.62 -6.12 -23.64
N LEU A 74 -12.62 -5.28 -23.85
CA LEU A 74 -12.71 -4.12 -24.74
C LEU A 74 -12.42 -4.57 -26.17
N GLU A 75 -13.40 -4.41 -27.05
CA GLU A 75 -13.27 -4.71 -28.48
C GLU A 75 -12.88 -3.44 -29.23
N THR A 76 -11.75 -3.46 -29.93
CA THR A 76 -11.26 -2.33 -30.73
C THR A 76 -11.92 -2.37 -32.11
N ARG A 77 -12.70 -1.33 -32.44
CA ARG A 77 -13.28 -1.12 -33.78
C ARG A 77 -12.26 -0.52 -34.74
#